data_AF-A0AA86TGI5-F1
#
_entry.id   AF-A0AA86TGI5-F1
#
_cell.length_a   1.000
_cell.length_b   1.000
_cell.length_c   1.000
_cell.angle_alpha   90.00
_cell.angle_beta   90.00
_cell.angle_gamma   90.00
#
_symmetry.space_group_name_H-M   'P 1'
#
loop_
_entity.id
_entity.type
_entity.pdbx_description
1 polymer ?
#
loop_
_entity_poly.entity_id
_entity_poly.type
_entity_poly.pdbx_seq_one_letter_code
_entity_poly.pdbx_strand_id
1 'polypeptide(L)'
;MSIDENLDQFEQQIAQLYQSVADFKNCTSALRNQKCQQIDAQLHKSELYLIEYKELLRQSAVVLTSTRSRHKQLLDSFTSIRSEFSSVKQKQQNQQQNELKKQIVTVNMQYENQTDQLKDMNSKIEESVLRVQINNQQVVNQDEQLQLVDDKFTHIQSKAEIAGQLVSNMKQKENKSSRILQIAFVLLSAANISMTVVVAVQNIGK
;
A
#
# COMPACT_ATOMS: atom_id res chain seq x y z
N MET A 1 59.50 -24.98 -37.22
CA MET A 1 60.37 -25.74 -36.32
C MET A 1 59.88 -25.52 -34.91
N SER A 2 59.27 -26.54 -34.30
CA SER A 2 58.87 -26.48 -32.89
C SER A 2 60.10 -26.49 -31.97
N ILE A 3 59.93 -26.13 -30.69
CA ILE A 3 61.01 -26.24 -29.69
C ILE A 3 61.46 -27.70 -29.57
N ASP A 4 60.53 -28.65 -29.67
CA ASP A 4 60.80 -30.09 -29.60
C ASP A 4 61.64 -30.56 -30.80
N GLU A 5 61.32 -30.12 -32.02
CA GLU A 5 62.11 -30.43 -33.23
C GLU A 5 63.55 -29.89 -33.15
N ASN A 6 63.77 -28.77 -32.46
CA ASN A 6 65.11 -28.21 -32.23
C ASN A 6 65.89 -28.99 -31.16
N LEU A 7 65.21 -29.50 -30.13
CA LEU A 7 65.83 -30.31 -29.07
C LEU A 7 66.33 -31.65 -29.64
N ASP A 8 65.51 -32.32 -30.46
CA ASP A 8 65.88 -33.60 -31.07
C ASP A 8 67.09 -33.47 -32.01
N GLN A 9 67.14 -32.42 -32.83
CA GLN A 9 68.30 -32.15 -33.70
C GLN A 9 69.56 -31.85 -32.89
N PHE A 10 69.41 -31.18 -31.74
CA PHE A 10 70.52 -30.83 -30.87
C PHE A 10 71.09 -32.06 -30.13
N GLU A 11 70.23 -32.96 -29.63
CA GLU A 11 70.66 -34.23 -29.04
C GLU A 11 71.47 -35.07 -30.04
N GLN A 12 71.03 -35.11 -31.31
CA GLN A 12 71.78 -35.77 -32.38
C GLN A 12 73.14 -35.13 -32.65
N GLN A 13 73.24 -33.80 -32.63
CA GLN A 13 74.50 -33.07 -32.82
C GLN A 13 75.47 -33.24 -31.64
N ILE A 14 74.97 -33.30 -30.40
CA ILE A 14 75.78 -33.62 -29.22
C ILE A 14 76.32 -35.05 -29.30
N ALA A 15 75.48 -36.01 -29.70
CA ALA A 15 75.91 -37.39 -29.88
C ALA A 15 77.04 -37.51 -30.93
N GLN A 16 76.92 -36.77 -32.04
CA GLN A 16 77.97 -36.69 -33.06
C GLN A 16 79.26 -36.03 -32.53
N LEU A 17 79.14 -34.99 -31.69
CA LEU A 17 80.28 -34.35 -31.04
C LEU A 17 81.04 -35.30 -30.12
N TYR A 18 80.34 -36.04 -29.25
CA TYR A 18 80.97 -37.04 -28.38
C TYR A 18 81.69 -38.13 -29.16
N GLN A 19 81.11 -38.58 -30.28
CA GLN A 19 81.74 -39.54 -31.18
C GLN A 19 83.01 -38.96 -31.82
N SER A 20 82.96 -37.73 -32.35
CA SER A 20 84.12 -37.05 -32.95
C SER A 20 85.26 -36.79 -31.94
N VAL A 21 84.95 -36.47 -30.68
CA VAL A 21 85.96 -36.33 -29.61
C VAL A 21 86.62 -37.68 -29.29
N ALA A 22 85.84 -38.77 -29.26
CA ALA A 22 86.36 -40.12 -29.05
C ALA A 22 87.28 -40.54 -30.21
N ASP A 23 86.87 -40.27 -31.44
CA ASP A 23 87.66 -40.55 -32.65
C ASP A 23 88.96 -39.72 -32.71
N PHE A 24 88.92 -38.46 -32.26
CA PHE A 24 90.11 -37.60 -32.16
C PHE A 24 91.14 -38.15 -31.15
N LYS A 25 90.70 -38.62 -29.98
CA LYS A 25 91.60 -39.21 -28.96
C LYS A 25 92.34 -40.46 -29.47
N ASN A 26 91.77 -41.14 -30.47
CA ASN A 26 92.34 -42.32 -31.11
C ASN A 26 93.19 -41.99 -32.37
N CYS A 27 93.36 -40.71 -32.74
CA CYS A 27 94.23 -40.25 -33.86
C CYS A 27 95.73 -40.33 -33.43
N THR A 28 96.33 -41.52 -33.24
CA THR A 28 97.68 -41.69 -32.65
C THR A 28 98.85 -41.98 -33.61
N SER A 29 98.70 -42.02 -34.93
CA SER A 29 99.86 -42.26 -35.82
C SER A 29 99.84 -41.51 -37.16
N ALA A 30 100.79 -40.58 -37.33
CA ALA A 30 101.58 -40.28 -38.53
C ALA A 30 100.97 -40.28 -39.96
N LEU A 31 99.65 -40.13 -40.13
CA LEU A 31 98.99 -39.69 -41.38
C LEU A 31 98.46 -38.25 -41.18
N ARG A 32 99.40 -37.32 -41.01
CA ARG A 32 99.17 -35.88 -40.85
C ARG A 32 98.65 -35.28 -42.15
N ASN A 33 97.38 -34.94 -42.21
CA ASN A 33 96.97 -33.54 -42.03
C ASN A 33 95.46 -33.41 -42.24
N GLN A 34 94.86 -34.02 -43.26
CA GLN A 34 93.47 -33.67 -43.60
C GLN A 34 92.40 -34.23 -42.65
N LYS A 35 92.46 -35.49 -42.24
CA LYS A 35 91.37 -36.10 -41.47
C LYS A 35 91.29 -35.58 -40.02
N CYS A 36 92.41 -35.53 -39.29
CA CYS A 36 92.38 -34.96 -37.93
C CYS A 36 92.13 -33.42 -37.98
N GLN A 37 92.54 -32.68 -39.03
CA GLN A 37 92.15 -31.27 -39.23
C GLN A 37 90.65 -31.09 -39.52
N GLN A 38 90.04 -32.02 -40.27
CA GLN A 38 88.60 -32.03 -40.50
C GLN A 38 87.83 -32.31 -39.21
N ILE A 39 88.31 -33.25 -38.39
CA ILE A 39 87.73 -33.54 -37.08
C ILE A 39 87.86 -32.30 -36.16
N ASP A 40 89.04 -31.69 -36.09
CA ASP A 40 89.27 -30.46 -35.30
C ASP A 40 88.37 -29.29 -35.75
N ALA A 41 88.23 -29.07 -37.06
CA ALA A 41 87.32 -28.07 -37.61
C ALA A 41 85.85 -28.39 -37.30
N GLN A 42 85.45 -29.66 -37.30
CA GLN A 42 84.11 -30.09 -36.88
C GLN A 42 83.89 -29.88 -35.38
N LEU A 43 84.88 -30.21 -34.53
CA LEU A 43 84.82 -29.97 -33.09
C LEU A 43 84.65 -28.48 -32.79
N HIS A 44 85.45 -27.61 -33.41
CA HIS A 44 85.32 -26.17 -33.25
C HIS A 44 83.97 -25.64 -33.74
N LYS A 45 83.45 -26.18 -34.86
CA LYS A 45 82.12 -25.81 -35.37
C LYS A 45 81.02 -26.23 -34.38
N SER A 46 81.11 -27.41 -33.80
CA SER A 46 80.19 -27.90 -32.77
C SER A 46 80.30 -27.11 -31.46
N GLU A 47 81.49 -26.65 -31.08
CA GLU A 47 81.69 -25.78 -29.92
C GLU A 47 80.99 -24.42 -30.10
N LEU A 48 81.11 -23.82 -31.28
CA LEU A 48 80.38 -22.59 -31.63
C LEU A 48 78.86 -22.80 -31.54
N TYR A 49 78.33 -23.90 -32.10
CA TYR A 49 76.91 -24.23 -31.98
C TYR A 49 76.45 -24.40 -30.52
N LEU A 50 77.28 -25.01 -29.67
CA LEU A 50 76.98 -25.17 -28.25
C LEU A 50 76.90 -23.82 -27.50
N ILE A 51 77.75 -22.85 -27.87
CA ILE A 51 77.71 -21.50 -27.31
C ILE A 51 76.44 -20.77 -27.73
N GLU A 52 76.11 -20.79 -29.03
CA GLU A 52 74.89 -20.15 -29.57
C GLU A 52 73.62 -20.74 -28.92
N TYR A 53 73.58 -22.06 -28.73
CA TYR A 53 72.46 -22.73 -28.09
C TYR A 53 72.29 -22.34 -26.61
N LYS A 54 73.40 -22.25 -25.85
CA LYS A 54 73.35 -21.75 -24.46
C LYS A 54 72.80 -20.34 -24.37
N GLU A 55 73.12 -19.48 -25.33
CA GLU A 55 72.57 -18.12 -25.39
C GLU A 55 71.07 -18.12 -25.74
N LEU A 56 70.62 -18.97 -26.68
CA LEU A 56 69.19 -19.14 -26.99
C LEU A 56 68.39 -19.65 -25.79
N LEU A 57 68.93 -20.62 -25.04
CA LEU A 57 68.32 -21.10 -23.79
C LEU A 57 68.25 -19.98 -22.74
N ARG A 58 69.32 -19.17 -22.61
CA ARG A 58 69.35 -18.05 -21.69
C ARG A 58 68.28 -17.00 -22.04
N GLN A 59 68.17 -16.64 -23.32
CA GLN A 59 67.14 -15.70 -23.80
C GLN A 59 65.73 -16.25 -23.58
N SER A 60 65.51 -17.53 -23.86
CA SER A 60 64.22 -18.20 -23.65
C SER A 60 63.83 -18.23 -22.16
N ALA A 61 64.78 -18.50 -21.26
CA ALA A 61 64.56 -18.48 -19.82
C ALA A 61 64.19 -17.08 -19.30
N VAL A 62 64.81 -16.02 -19.84
CA VAL A 62 64.45 -14.63 -19.52
C VAL A 62 63.02 -14.31 -19.99
N VAL A 63 62.66 -14.69 -21.21
CA VAL A 63 61.30 -14.51 -21.74
C VAL A 63 60.27 -15.28 -20.90
N LEU A 64 60.54 -16.54 -20.54
CA LEU A 64 59.66 -17.34 -19.69
C LEU A 64 59.48 -16.71 -18.30
N THR A 65 60.56 -16.22 -17.69
CA THR A 65 60.50 -15.56 -16.37
C THR A 65 59.71 -14.25 -16.43
N SER A 66 59.90 -13.47 -17.49
CA SER A 66 59.14 -12.24 -17.75
C SER A 66 57.65 -12.54 -17.96
N THR A 67 57.33 -13.52 -18.80
CA THR A 67 55.95 -13.96 -19.05
C THR A 67 55.29 -14.48 -17.78
N ARG A 68 55.99 -15.29 -16.98
CA ARG A 68 55.49 -15.77 -15.67
C ARG A 68 55.22 -14.62 -14.71
N SER A 69 56.11 -13.64 -14.64
CA SER A 69 55.94 -12.44 -13.79
C SER A 69 54.71 -11.62 -14.22
N ARG A 70 54.54 -11.38 -15.53
CA ARG A 70 53.35 -10.71 -16.08
C ARG A 70 52.07 -11.49 -15.79
N HIS A 71 52.09 -12.81 -15.95
CA HIS A 71 50.92 -13.64 -15.69
C HIS A 71 50.52 -13.61 -14.21
N LYS A 72 51.50 -13.63 -13.29
CA LYS A 72 51.25 -13.45 -11.85
C LYS A 72 50.63 -12.09 -11.56
N GLN A 73 51.16 -11.00 -12.11
CA GLN A 73 50.59 -9.66 -11.93
C GLN A 73 49.14 -9.56 -12.41
N LEU A 74 48.83 -10.16 -13.57
CA LEU A 74 47.46 -10.22 -14.07
C LEU A 74 46.53 -10.99 -13.12
N LEU A 75 46.96 -12.14 -12.59
CA LEU A 75 46.19 -12.90 -11.60
C LEU A 75 45.96 -12.12 -10.30
N ASP A 76 46.98 -11.41 -9.82
CA ASP A 76 46.88 -10.55 -8.63
C ASP A 76 45.88 -9.40 -8.89
N SER A 77 45.93 -8.78 -10.07
CA SER A 77 44.94 -7.75 -10.48
C SER A 77 43.52 -8.31 -10.58
N PHE A 78 43.33 -9.48 -11.19
CA PHE A 78 42.00 -10.13 -11.25
C PHE A 78 41.45 -10.44 -9.85
N THR A 79 42.33 -10.86 -8.93
CA THR A 79 41.95 -11.13 -7.54
C THR A 79 41.55 -9.85 -6.80
N SER A 80 42.26 -8.74 -7.03
CA SER A 80 41.89 -7.41 -6.50
C SER A 80 40.52 -6.97 -7.00
N ILE A 81 40.31 -6.99 -8.33
CA ILE A 81 39.05 -6.59 -8.96
C ILE A 81 37.88 -7.42 -8.40
N ARG A 82 38.06 -8.74 -8.25
CA ARG A 82 37.04 -9.62 -7.69
C ARG A 82 36.68 -9.25 -6.24
N SER A 83 37.67 -8.87 -5.44
CA SER A 83 37.47 -8.49 -4.04
C SER A 83 36.74 -7.14 -3.93
N GLU A 84 37.13 -6.17 -4.75
CA GLU A 84 36.44 -4.87 -4.87
C GLU A 84 34.98 -5.04 -5.29
N PHE A 85 34.73 -5.85 -6.33
CA PHE A 85 33.39 -6.14 -6.81
C PHE A 85 32.50 -6.77 -5.73
N SER A 86 33.04 -7.69 -4.94
CA SER A 86 32.33 -8.34 -3.84
C SER A 86 31.96 -7.33 -2.74
N SER A 87 32.86 -6.41 -2.41
CA SER A 87 32.62 -5.32 -1.45
C SER A 87 31.53 -4.35 -1.94
N VAL A 88 31.57 -3.95 -3.22
CA VAL A 88 30.54 -3.09 -3.81
C VAL A 88 29.17 -3.77 -3.77
N LYS A 89 29.10 -5.06 -4.15
CA LYS A 89 27.85 -5.84 -4.10
C LYS A 89 27.28 -5.91 -2.69
N GLN A 90 28.11 -6.16 -1.68
CA GLN A 90 27.67 -6.20 -0.27
C GLN A 90 27.17 -4.83 0.21
N LYS A 91 27.86 -3.75 -0.14
CA LYS A 91 27.43 -2.37 0.19
C LYS A 91 26.08 -2.04 -0.43
N GLN A 92 25.85 -2.38 -1.71
CA GLN A 92 24.56 -2.18 -2.37
C GLN A 92 23.44 -2.98 -1.72
N GLN A 93 23.67 -4.26 -1.38
CA GLN A 93 22.67 -5.08 -0.68
C GLN A 93 22.31 -4.50 0.70
N ASN A 94 23.30 -4.05 1.47
CA ASN A 94 23.06 -3.43 2.78
C ASN A 94 22.28 -2.12 2.65
N GLN A 95 22.57 -1.31 1.63
CA GLN A 95 21.82 -0.07 1.38
C GLN A 95 20.34 -0.36 1.05
N GLN A 96 20.09 -1.30 0.13
CA GLN A 96 18.71 -1.71 -0.22
C GLN A 96 17.96 -2.28 0.99
N GLN A 97 18.60 -3.11 1.81
CA GLN A 97 17.97 -3.67 3.02
C GLN A 97 17.61 -2.56 4.03
N ASN A 98 18.48 -1.56 4.21
CA ASN A 98 18.23 -0.44 5.11
C ASN A 98 17.10 0.47 4.59
N GLU A 99 17.02 0.70 3.27
CA GLU A 99 15.91 1.45 2.66
C GLU A 99 14.57 0.72 2.82
N LEU A 100 14.53 -0.59 2.57
CA LEU A 100 13.35 -1.43 2.81
C LEU A 100 12.89 -1.41 4.27
N LYS A 101 13.83 -1.54 5.23
CA LYS A 101 13.51 -1.44 6.67
C LYS A 101 12.88 -0.10 7.02
N LYS A 102 13.40 1.01 6.50
CA LYS A 102 12.82 2.35 6.73
C LYS A 102 11.40 2.44 6.17
N GLN A 103 11.16 1.94 4.96
CA GLN A 103 9.82 1.93 4.36
C GLN A 103 8.81 1.13 5.18
N ILE A 104 9.19 -0.06 5.68
CA ILE A 104 8.32 -0.89 6.53
C ILE A 104 7.93 -0.14 7.81
N VAL A 105 8.88 0.50 8.49
CA VAL A 105 8.60 1.28 9.70
C VAL A 105 7.64 2.44 9.40
N THR A 106 7.83 3.16 8.28
CA THR A 106 6.92 4.23 7.85
C THR A 106 5.51 3.72 7.60
N VAL A 107 5.35 2.61 6.87
CA VAL A 107 4.03 2.01 6.60
C VAL A 107 3.36 1.57 7.89
N ASN A 108 4.08 0.95 8.83
CA ASN A 108 3.52 0.54 10.12
C ASN A 108 3.04 1.75 10.94
N MET A 109 3.81 2.83 10.99
CA MET A 109 3.37 4.07 11.67
C MET A 109 2.13 4.68 11.01
N GLN A 110 2.03 4.65 9.67
CA GLN A 110 0.84 5.13 8.95
C GLN A 110 -0.39 4.27 9.26
N TYR A 111 -0.22 2.95 9.27
CA TYR A 111 -1.29 2.00 9.61
C TYR A 111 -1.79 2.18 11.04
N GLU A 112 -0.87 2.35 12.01
CA GLU A 112 -1.21 2.62 13.41
C GLU A 112 -2.01 3.92 13.55
N ASN A 113 -1.56 5.00 12.91
CA ASN A 113 -2.27 6.28 12.89
C ASN A 113 -3.68 6.16 12.27
N GLN A 114 -3.82 5.46 11.14
CA GLN A 114 -5.13 5.21 10.52
C GLN A 114 -6.06 4.38 11.43
N THR A 115 -5.50 3.41 12.15
CA THR A 115 -6.26 2.59 13.11
C THR A 115 -6.80 3.45 14.26
N ASP A 116 -5.99 4.38 14.78
CA ASP A 116 -6.43 5.28 15.85
C ASP A 116 -7.45 6.30 15.35
N GLN A 117 -7.32 6.80 14.10
CA GLN A 117 -8.34 7.63 13.47
C GLN A 117 -9.68 6.90 13.32
N LEU A 118 -9.67 5.62 12.93
CA LEU A 118 -10.88 4.81 12.82
C LEU A 118 -11.54 4.58 14.19
N LYS A 119 -10.76 4.38 15.26
CA LYS A 119 -11.30 4.28 16.62
C LYS A 119 -12.00 5.57 17.07
N ASP A 120 -11.36 6.72 16.84
CA ASP A 120 -11.95 8.03 17.15
C ASP A 120 -13.25 8.27 16.34
N MET A 121 -13.25 7.94 15.05
CA MET A 121 -14.45 8.00 14.23
C MET A 121 -15.56 7.09 14.75
N ASN A 122 -15.23 5.87 15.16
CA ASN A 122 -16.21 4.93 15.71
C ASN A 122 -16.83 5.46 17.01
N SER A 123 -16.02 6.03 17.91
CA SER A 123 -16.50 6.69 19.14
C SER A 123 -17.49 7.83 18.83
N LYS A 124 -17.19 8.66 17.81
CA LYS A 124 -18.08 9.75 17.39
C LYS A 124 -19.40 9.24 16.81
N ILE A 125 -19.37 8.12 16.08
CA ILE A 125 -20.58 7.47 15.57
C ILE A 125 -21.42 6.94 16.74
N GLU A 126 -20.81 6.24 17.70
CA GLU A 126 -21.50 5.72 18.89
C GLU A 126 -22.20 6.84 19.68
N GLU A 127 -21.51 7.96 19.92
CA GLU A 127 -22.12 9.14 20.56
C GLU A 127 -23.29 9.72 19.74
N SER A 128 -23.15 9.77 18.41
CA SER A 128 -24.20 10.28 17.53
C SER A 128 -25.44 9.38 17.54
N VAL A 129 -25.24 8.05 17.52
CA VAL A 129 -26.33 7.06 17.64
C VAL A 129 -27.05 7.23 18.97
N LEU A 130 -26.33 7.41 20.08
CA LEU A 130 -26.93 7.64 21.39
C LEU A 130 -27.78 8.92 21.39
N ARG A 131 -27.28 10.02 20.81
CA ARG A 131 -28.04 11.27 20.67
C ARG A 131 -29.32 11.08 19.84
N VAL A 132 -29.25 10.35 18.73
CA VAL A 132 -30.43 10.04 17.90
C VAL A 132 -31.44 9.20 18.67
N GLN A 133 -30.99 8.20 19.43
CA GLN A 133 -31.89 7.38 20.27
C GLN A 133 -32.60 8.22 21.34
N ILE A 134 -31.88 9.11 22.03
CA ILE A 134 -32.46 10.05 23.01
C ILE A 134 -33.48 10.97 22.34
N ASN A 135 -33.14 11.57 21.19
CA ASN A 135 -34.04 12.45 20.46
C ASN A 135 -35.29 11.70 19.99
N ASN A 136 -35.14 10.46 19.51
CA ASN A 136 -36.27 9.66 19.07
C ASN A 136 -37.20 9.34 20.24
N GLN A 137 -36.66 9.03 21.42
CA GLN A 137 -37.46 8.83 22.63
C GLN A 137 -38.22 10.11 23.01
N GLN A 138 -37.62 11.29 22.87
CA GLN A 138 -38.30 12.55 23.11
C GLN A 138 -39.44 12.80 22.13
N VAL A 139 -39.25 12.48 20.84
CA VAL A 139 -40.30 12.59 19.82
C VAL A 139 -41.48 11.68 20.14
N VAL A 140 -41.22 10.42 20.51
CA VAL A 140 -42.28 9.48 20.94
C VAL A 140 -43.04 10.03 22.15
N ASN A 141 -42.34 10.54 23.17
CA ASN A 141 -43.00 11.13 24.34
C ASN A 141 -43.84 12.38 23.99
N GLN A 142 -43.39 13.18 23.01
CA GLN A 142 -44.15 14.34 22.54
C GLN A 142 -45.39 13.94 21.74
N ASP A 143 -45.29 12.88 20.94
CA ASP A 143 -46.41 12.31 20.19
C ASP A 143 -47.51 11.79 21.14
N GLU A 144 -47.12 11.07 22.20
CA GLU A 144 -48.05 10.63 23.27
C GLU A 144 -48.77 11.82 23.94
N GLN A 145 -48.06 12.93 24.17
CA GLN A 145 -48.67 14.15 24.73
C GLN A 145 -49.65 14.80 23.76
N LEU A 146 -49.33 14.85 22.46
CA LEU A 146 -50.23 15.35 21.42
C LEU A 146 -51.49 14.50 21.33
N GLN A 147 -51.36 13.18 21.39
CA GLN A 147 -52.50 12.27 21.39
C GLN A 147 -53.44 12.53 22.59
N LEU A 148 -52.88 12.78 23.78
CA LEU A 148 -53.67 13.18 24.96
C LEU A 148 -54.39 14.52 24.75
N VAL A 149 -53.77 15.46 24.05
CA VAL A 149 -54.39 16.76 23.71
C VAL A 149 -55.54 16.56 22.73
N ASP A 150 -55.36 15.74 21.70
CA ASP A 150 -56.40 15.41 20.71
C ASP A 150 -57.61 14.71 21.37
N ASP A 151 -57.38 13.78 22.30
CA ASP A 151 -58.44 13.13 23.07
C ASP A 151 -59.24 14.16 23.89
N LYS A 152 -58.55 15.10 24.55
CA LYS A 152 -59.19 16.19 25.28
C LYS A 152 -59.99 17.09 24.36
N PHE A 153 -59.46 17.41 23.18
CA PHE A 153 -60.14 18.27 22.20
C PHE A 153 -61.41 17.60 21.69
N THR A 154 -61.34 16.32 21.35
CA THR A 154 -62.49 15.49 20.95
C THR A 154 -63.58 15.49 22.02
N HIS A 155 -63.19 15.34 23.29
CA HIS A 155 -64.12 15.39 24.42
C HIS A 155 -64.73 16.78 24.63
N ILE A 156 -63.96 17.87 24.47
CA ILE A 156 -64.47 19.25 24.51
C ILE A 156 -65.49 19.47 23.39
N GLN A 157 -65.19 19.02 22.17
CA GLN A 157 -66.08 19.15 21.01
C GLN A 157 -67.41 18.43 21.26
N SER A 158 -67.37 17.20 21.77
CA SER A 158 -68.59 16.46 22.16
C SER A 158 -69.42 17.21 23.20
N LYS A 159 -68.79 17.79 24.23
CA LYS A 159 -69.50 18.59 25.23
C LYS A 159 -70.11 19.87 24.64
N ALA A 160 -69.41 20.53 23.73
CA ALA A 160 -69.90 21.72 23.05
C ALA A 160 -71.13 21.40 22.19
N GLU A 161 -71.14 20.26 21.49
CA GLU A 161 -72.31 19.79 20.74
C GLU A 161 -73.52 19.55 21.65
N ILE A 162 -73.33 18.85 22.78
CA ILE A 162 -74.38 18.62 23.78
C ILE A 162 -74.92 19.96 24.32
N ALA A 163 -74.03 20.91 24.64
CA ALA A 163 -74.43 22.23 25.10
C ALA A 163 -75.22 22.99 24.03
N GLY A 164 -74.80 22.92 22.76
CA GLY A 164 -75.53 23.49 21.62
C GLY A 164 -76.94 22.91 21.47
N GLN A 165 -77.09 21.58 21.61
CA GLN A 165 -78.39 20.91 21.63
C GLN A 165 -79.27 21.38 22.80
N LEU A 166 -78.69 21.51 24.00
CA LEU A 166 -79.41 22.01 25.19
C LEU A 166 -79.90 23.44 24.99
N VAL A 167 -79.06 24.34 24.47
CA VAL A 167 -79.43 25.74 24.17
C VAL A 167 -80.54 25.79 23.12
N SER A 168 -80.45 24.98 22.07
CA SER A 168 -81.51 24.87 21.05
C SER A 168 -82.84 24.40 21.67
N ASN A 169 -82.80 23.37 22.51
CA ASN A 169 -83.97 22.86 23.23
C ASN A 169 -84.56 23.91 24.19
N MET A 170 -83.73 24.71 24.86
CA MET A 170 -84.21 25.82 25.71
C MET A 170 -84.92 26.89 24.87
N LYS A 171 -84.34 27.34 23.74
CA LYS A 171 -84.99 28.29 22.83
C LYS A 171 -86.33 27.79 22.32
N GLN A 172 -86.46 26.49 22.00
CA GLN A 172 -87.73 25.90 21.60
C GLN A 172 -88.78 25.93 22.72
N LYS A 173 -88.38 25.69 23.97
CA LYS A 173 -89.28 25.80 25.14
C LYS A 173 -89.69 27.25 25.41
N GLU A 174 -88.76 28.19 25.29
CA GLU A 174 -89.03 29.61 25.47
C GLU A 174 -90.04 30.12 24.44
N ASN A 175 -89.95 29.70 23.18
CA ASN A 175 -90.95 30.00 22.16
C ASN A 175 -92.35 29.45 22.48
N LYS A 176 -92.44 28.28 23.13
CA LYS A 176 -93.73 27.73 23.59
C LYS A 176 -94.29 28.56 24.76
N SER A 177 -93.45 28.92 25.74
CA SER A 177 -93.85 29.76 26.88
C SER A 177 -94.29 31.16 26.45
N SER A 178 -93.60 31.76 25.47
CA SER A 178 -93.97 33.06 24.89
C SER A 178 -95.34 33.01 24.21
N ARG A 179 -95.63 31.95 23.46
CA ARG A 179 -96.97 31.74 22.87
C ARG A 179 -98.07 31.58 23.91
N ILE A 180 -97.79 30.91 25.02
CA ILE A 180 -98.76 30.79 26.14
C ILE A 180 -99.05 32.16 26.75
N LEU A 181 -98.03 33.00 26.92
CA LEU A 181 -98.19 34.36 27.43
C LEU A 181 -99.01 35.24 26.47
N GLN A 182 -98.76 35.12 25.16
CA GLN A 182 -99.52 35.80 24.12
C GLN A 182 -100.99 35.38 24.11
N ILE A 183 -101.27 34.08 24.23
CA ILE A 183 -102.65 33.55 24.32
C ILE A 183 -103.34 34.06 25.59
N ALA A 184 -102.66 34.04 26.74
CA ALA A 184 -103.20 34.57 27.99
C ALA A 184 -103.54 36.07 27.89
N PHE A 185 -102.68 36.85 27.24
CA PHE A 185 -102.93 38.28 26.99
C PHE A 185 -104.15 38.49 26.09
N VAL A 186 -104.31 37.70 25.02
CA VAL A 186 -105.50 37.76 24.15
C VAL A 186 -106.77 37.39 24.93
N LEU A 187 -106.72 36.36 25.78
CA LEU A 187 -107.86 35.94 26.60
C LEU A 187 -108.25 37.02 27.62
N LEU A 188 -107.28 37.67 28.27
CA LEU A 188 -107.52 38.81 29.17
C LEU A 188 -108.11 40.02 28.43
N SER A 189 -107.63 40.29 27.21
CA SER A 189 -108.15 41.35 26.34
C SER A 189 -109.62 41.09 25.97
N ALA A 190 -109.95 39.85 25.61
CA ALA A 190 -111.31 39.44 25.28
C ALA A 190 -112.25 39.52 26.49
N ALA A 191 -111.77 39.15 27.69
CA ALA A 191 -112.54 39.28 28.93
C ALA A 191 -112.89 40.75 29.24
N ASN A 192 -111.93 41.67 29.03
CA ASN A 192 -112.16 43.11 29.24
C ASN A 192 -113.20 43.68 28.26
N ILE A 193 -113.15 43.28 26.98
CA ILE A 193 -114.15 43.67 25.96
C ILE A 193 -115.53 43.11 26.33
N SER A 194 -115.60 41.85 26.78
CA SER A 194 -116.85 41.24 27.24
C SER A 194 -117.47 42.00 28.41
N MET A 195 -116.67 42.55 29.32
CA MET A 195 -117.15 43.35 30.45
C MET A 195 -117.65 44.74 30.02
N THR A 196 -117.01 45.36 29.02
CA THR A 196 -117.43 46.68 28.49
C THR A 196 -118.76 46.59 27.73
N VAL A 197 -118.98 45.51 26.97
CA VAL A 197 -120.25 45.26 26.29
C VAL A 197 -121.39 45.07 27.30
N VAL A 198 -121.16 44.36 28.40
CA VAL A 198 -122.18 44.19 29.46
C VAL A 198 -122.54 45.51 30.14
N VAL A 199 -121.55 46.37 30.40
CA VAL A 199 -121.79 47.72 30.97
C VAL A 199 -122.50 48.64 29.97
N ALA A 200 -122.14 48.57 28.68
CA ALA A 200 -122.84 49.32 27.64
C ALA A 200 -124.30 48.89 27.50
N VAL A 201 -124.59 47.57 27.58
CA VAL A 201 -125.96 47.04 27.57
C VAL A 201 -126.75 47.46 28.82
N GLN A 202 -126.11 47.56 29.99
CA GLN A 202 -126.76 48.08 31.21
C GLN A 202 -127.12 49.58 31.13
N ASN A 203 -126.38 50.38 30.35
CA ASN A 203 -126.64 51.81 30.18
C ASN A 203 -127.68 52.14 29.09
N ILE A 204 -128.06 51.18 28.22
CA ILE A 204 -129.10 51.38 27.20
C ILE A 204 -130.52 51.17 27.79
N GLY A 205 -130.63 50.52 28.96
CA GLY A 205 -131.90 50.21 29.62
C GLY A 205 -132.33 51.16 30.74
N LYS A 206 -131.73 52.35 30.85
CA LYS A 206 -132.13 53.41 31.81
C LYS A 206 -132.45 54.71 31.08
#